data_AF-A0A3B0YH45-F1
#
_entry.id   AF-A0A3B0YH45-F1
#
_cell.length_a   1.000
_cell.length_b   1.000
_cell.length_c   1.000
_cell.angle_alpha   90.00
_cell.angle_beta   90.00
_cell.angle_gamma   90.00
#
_symmetry.space_group_name_H-M   'P 1'
#
loop_
_entity.id
_entity.type
_entity.pdbx_description
1 polymer ?
#
loop_
_entity_poly.entity_id
_entity_poly.type
_entity_poly.pdbx_seq_one_letter_code
_entity_poly.pdbx_strand_id
1 'polypeptide(L)'
;MSWFEKLMPSRIRTENKDKRAVPEGLWSKCPACDAVLYRAELERNQDVCPKCDQHMRIGARRRLDLFLDPEPREEIGAEVLPADPLKF
;
A
#
# COMPACT_ATOMS: atom_id res chain seq x y z
N MET A 1 2.71 59.73 -3.21
CA MET A 1 3.42 58.44 -3.32
C MET A 1 3.18 57.67 -2.02
N SER A 2 2.13 56.84 -2.01
CA SER A 2 1.63 56.19 -0.80
C SER A 2 2.61 55.11 -0.34
N TRP A 3 3.12 55.24 0.88
CA TRP A 3 3.93 54.22 1.57
C TRP A 3 3.29 52.82 1.51
N PHE A 4 1.96 52.77 1.41
CA PHE A 4 1.17 51.55 1.51
C PHE A 4 1.37 50.62 0.31
N GLU A 5 1.68 51.17 -0.86
CA GLU A 5 1.96 50.39 -2.08
C GLU A 5 3.29 49.63 -1.99
N LYS A 6 4.24 50.06 -1.14
CA LYS A 6 5.50 49.33 -0.90
C LYS A 6 5.34 48.07 -0.04
N LEU A 7 4.23 47.93 0.69
CA LEU A 7 3.99 46.82 1.61
C LEU A 7 3.08 45.73 1.04
N MET A 8 2.62 45.86 -0.20
CA MET A 8 1.75 44.86 -0.83
C MET A 8 2.56 44.01 -1.83
N PRO A 9 2.89 42.75 -1.50
CA PRO A 9 3.46 41.83 -2.49
C PRO A 9 2.41 41.63 -3.59
N SER A 10 2.75 42.03 -4.81
CA SER A 10 1.82 42.12 -5.95
C SER A 10 1.35 40.78 -6.53
N ARG A 11 1.64 39.66 -5.86
CA ARG A 11 1.13 38.33 -6.24
C ARG A 11 1.50 37.36 -5.14
N ILE A 12 0.49 36.76 -4.52
CA ILE A 12 0.65 35.41 -3.97
C ILE A 12 0.94 34.53 -5.19
N ARG A 13 2.23 34.37 -5.51
CA ARG A 13 2.68 33.37 -6.48
C ARG A 13 2.54 32.02 -5.78
N THR A 14 1.36 31.42 -5.88
CA THR A 14 1.24 29.96 -5.84
C THR A 14 1.87 29.44 -7.12
N GLU A 15 3.20 29.54 -7.23
CA GLU A 15 3.94 28.63 -8.09
C GLU A 15 3.61 27.24 -7.54
N ASN A 16 2.81 26.50 -8.30
CA ASN A 16 2.39 25.12 -8.03
C ASN A 16 3.63 24.22 -8.15
N LYS A 17 4.69 24.52 -7.39
CA LYS A 17 5.92 23.74 -7.31
C LYS A 17 5.54 22.45 -6.61
N ASP A 18 5.58 21.40 -7.41
CA ASP A 18 5.55 20.01 -6.98
C ASP A 18 4.29 19.66 -6.19
N LYS A 19 3.17 19.47 -6.92
CA LYS A 19 2.21 18.44 -6.51
C LYS A 19 2.96 17.11 -6.54
N ARG A 20 3.70 16.80 -5.47
CA ARG A 20 4.30 15.49 -5.23
C ARG A 20 3.17 14.49 -5.39
N ALA A 21 3.22 13.69 -6.46
CA ALA A 21 2.22 12.66 -6.70
C ALA A 21 2.24 11.74 -5.48
N VAL A 22 1.11 11.64 -4.78
CA VAL A 22 0.97 10.72 -3.65
C VAL A 22 1.17 9.32 -4.20
N PRO A 23 2.12 8.54 -3.68
CA PRO A 23 2.33 7.16 -4.12
C PRO A 23 1.04 6.35 -4.01
N GLU A 24 0.70 5.61 -5.06
CA GLU A 24 -0.43 4.69 -5.02
C GLU A 24 -0.17 3.56 -4.01
N GLY A 25 -1.24 2.98 -3.45
CA GLY A 25 -1.13 1.81 -2.56
C GLY A 25 -0.74 2.08 -1.11
N LEU A 26 -0.58 3.36 -0.69
CA LEU A 26 -0.33 3.72 0.72
C LEU A 26 -1.49 3.36 1.66
N TRP A 27 -2.71 3.34 1.12
CA TRP A 27 -3.94 3.12 1.89
C TRP A 27 -4.67 1.88 1.38
N SER A 28 -5.19 1.09 2.33
CA SER A 28 -6.03 -0.06 2.06
C SER A 28 -7.34 0.08 2.82
N LYS A 29 -8.46 -0.33 2.20
CA LYS A 29 -9.76 -0.32 2.84
C LYS A 29 -10.06 -1.71 3.41
N CYS A 30 -10.46 -1.79 4.68
CA CYS A 30 -10.93 -3.04 5.26
C CYS A 30 -12.30 -3.43 4.65
N PRO A 31 -12.48 -4.66 4.12
CA PRO A 31 -13.75 -5.09 3.56
C PRO A 31 -14.84 -5.36 4.61
N ALA A 32 -14.48 -5.51 5.89
CA ALA A 32 -15.42 -5.83 6.96
C ALA A 32 -15.91 -4.60 7.74
N CYS A 33 -15.04 -3.62 8.01
CA CYS A 33 -15.38 -2.45 8.82
C CYS A 33 -15.21 -1.10 8.09
N ASP A 34 -14.88 -1.12 6.80
CA ASP A 34 -14.64 0.06 5.95
C ASP A 34 -13.51 1.01 6.41
N ALA A 35 -12.76 0.66 7.45
CA ALA A 35 -11.64 1.46 7.92
C ALA A 35 -10.57 1.65 6.83
N VAL A 36 -10.06 2.87 6.74
CA VAL A 36 -8.90 3.21 5.91
C VAL A 36 -7.64 2.93 6.73
N LEU A 37 -6.83 1.98 6.26
CA LEU A 37 -5.67 1.45 6.95
C LEU A 37 -4.41 1.83 6.19
N TYR A 38 -3.36 2.20 6.92
CA TYR A 38 -2.05 2.44 6.33
C TYR A 38 -1.39 1.10 5.97
N ARG A 39 -0.97 0.94 4.70
CA ARG A 39 -0.47 -0.32 4.15
C ARG A 39 0.68 -0.90 4.97
N ALA A 40 1.66 -0.08 5.36
CA ALA A 40 2.81 -0.55 6.13
C ALA A 40 2.44 -0.99 7.56
N GLU A 41 1.39 -0.42 8.16
CA GLU A 41 0.90 -0.86 9.47
C GLU A 41 0.17 -2.20 9.34
N LEU A 42 -0.68 -2.33 8.32
CA LEU A 42 -1.35 -3.58 8.00
C LEU A 42 -0.36 -4.72 7.74
N GLU A 43 0.73 -4.45 7.01
CA GLU A 43 1.76 -5.45 6.72
C GLU A 43 2.54 -5.89 7.98
N ARG A 44 2.84 -4.96 8.90
CA ARG A 44 3.42 -5.29 10.21
C ARG A 44 2.47 -6.12 11.07
N ASN A 45 1.16 -5.90 10.92
CA ASN A 45 0.12 -6.66 11.60
C ASN A 45 -0.33 -7.90 10.82
N GLN A 46 0.50 -8.43 9.90
CA GLN A 46 0.26 -9.67 9.16
C GLN A 46 -1.07 -9.70 8.38
N ASP A 47 -1.51 -8.55 7.90
CA ASP A 47 -2.76 -8.33 7.15
C ASP A 47 -4.01 -8.66 7.98
N VAL A 48 -3.93 -8.44 9.29
CA VAL A 48 -5.08 -8.43 10.19
C VAL A 48 -5.51 -6.99 10.44
N CYS A 49 -6.79 -6.69 10.30
CA CYS A 49 -7.31 -5.36 10.55
C CYS A 49 -7.18 -5.01 12.05
N PRO A 50 -6.44 -3.95 12.43
CA PRO A 50 -6.27 -3.57 13.84
C PRO A 50 -7.54 -2.97 14.47
N LYS A 51 -8.60 -2.74 13.69
CA LYS A 51 -9.86 -2.15 14.14
C LYS A 51 -10.96 -3.17 14.43
N CYS A 52 -11.02 -4.25 13.65
CA CYS A 52 -12.09 -5.25 13.74
C CYS A 52 -11.61 -6.70 13.74
N ASP A 53 -10.30 -6.94 13.75
CA ASP A 53 -9.67 -8.27 13.77
C ASP A 53 -9.97 -9.15 12.53
N GLN A 54 -10.54 -8.56 11.48
CA GLN A 54 -10.74 -9.26 10.22
C GLN A 54 -9.38 -9.59 9.58
N HIS A 55 -9.16 -10.88 9.33
CA HIS A 55 -8.05 -11.34 8.50
C HIS A 55 -8.30 -10.97 7.03
N MET A 56 -7.39 -10.19 6.45
CA MET A 56 -7.42 -9.80 5.05
C MET A 56 -6.65 -10.79 4.19
N ARG A 57 -6.88 -10.74 2.87
CA ARG A 57 -6.19 -11.62 1.92
C ARG A 57 -4.69 -11.32 1.90
N ILE A 58 -3.88 -12.37 1.95
CA ILE A 58 -2.43 -12.33 1.80
C ILE A 58 -2.00 -13.26 0.66
N GLY A 59 -0.96 -12.86 -0.08
CA GLY A 59 -0.38 -13.70 -1.13
C GLY A 59 0.28 -14.94 -0.56
N ALA A 60 0.26 -16.05 -1.31
CA ALA A 60 0.78 -17.34 -0.86
C ALA A 60 2.27 -17.28 -0.45
N ARG A 61 3.12 -16.62 -1.25
CA ARG A 61 4.55 -16.45 -0.95
C ARG A 61 4.79 -15.68 0.34
N ARG A 62 4.11 -14.53 0.49
CA ARG A 62 4.24 -13.74 1.71
C ARG A 62 3.75 -14.48 2.96
N ARG A 63 2.75 -15.35 2.83
CA ARG A 63 2.33 -16.23 3.94
C ARG A 63 3.44 -17.19 4.35
N LEU A 64 4.13 -17.80 3.38
CA LEU A 64 5.29 -18.67 3.67
C LEU A 64 6.40 -17.89 4.36
N ASP A 65 6.67 -16.65 3.93
CA ASP A 65 7.70 -15.80 4.54
C ASP A 65 7.45 -15.47 6.00
N LEU A 66 6.17 -15.26 6.37
CA LEU A 66 5.76 -14.97 7.74
C LEU A 66 5.71 -16.21 8.64
N PHE A 67 5.50 -17.39 8.05
CA PHE A 67 5.25 -18.62 8.80
C PHE A 67 6.51 -19.48 9.00
N LEU A 68 7.36 -19.58 7.98
CA LEU A 68 8.56 -20.41 8.03
C LEU A 68 9.72 -19.61 8.64
N ASP A 69 10.62 -20.32 9.33
CA ASP A 69 11.88 -19.73 9.76
C ASP A 69 12.69 -19.19 8.57
N PRO A 70 13.63 -18.26 8.81
CA PRO A 70 14.58 -17.83 7.78
C PRO A 70 15.37 -19.02 7.21
N GLU A 71 16.02 -18.80 6.07
CA GLU A 71 16.76 -19.80 5.29
C GLU A 71 17.62 -20.80 6.10
N PRO A 72 17.82 -22.04 5.57
CA PRO A 72 17.53 -22.48 4.19
C PRO A 72 16.06 -22.87 3.97
N ARG A 73 15.54 -22.54 2.78
CA ARG A 73 14.20 -22.90 2.32
C ARG A 73 14.27 -23.53 0.94
N GLU A 74 13.44 -24.55 0.70
CA GLU A 74 13.34 -25.21 -0.60
C GLU A 74 11.87 -25.20 -1.06
N GLU A 75 11.65 -24.79 -2.31
CA GLU A 75 10.33 -24.88 -2.92
C GLU A 75 10.14 -26.24 -3.58
N ILE A 76 9.01 -26.87 -3.28
CA ILE A 76 8.64 -28.17 -3.84
C ILE A 76 7.71 -27.95 -5.04
N GLY A 77 8.04 -28.57 -6.18
CA GLY A 77 7.19 -28.58 -7.38
C GLY A 77 7.15 -27.26 -8.14
N ALA A 78 8.24 -26.48 -8.12
CA ALA A 78 8.36 -25.21 -8.84
C ALA A 78 8.17 -25.37 -10.37
N GLU A 79 8.42 -26.56 -10.90
CA GLU A 79 8.28 -26.95 -12.29
C GLU A 79 6.85 -27.34 -12.69
N VAL A 80 5.92 -27.45 -11.73
CA VAL A 80 4.53 -27.83 -12.00
C VAL A 80 3.79 -26.66 -12.64
N LEU A 81 3.36 -26.84 -13.89
CA LEU A 81 2.65 -25.83 -14.67
C LEU A 81 1.22 -26.30 -15.00
N PRO A 82 0.26 -25.37 -15.12
CA PRO A 82 -1.08 -25.71 -15.55
C PRO A 82 -1.06 -26.21 -17.00
N ALA A 83 -1.85 -27.24 -17.28
CA ALA A 83 -2.17 -27.68 -18.62
C ALA A 83 -3.67 -27.49 -18.85
N ASP A 84 -4.06 -27.11 -20.06
CA ASP A 84 -5.47 -27.07 -20.45
C ASP A 84 -5.81 -28.28 -21.34
N PRO A 85 -6.16 -29.44 -20.75
CA PRO A 85 -6.55 -30.62 -21.51
C PRO A 85 -7.93 -30.48 -22.16
N LEU A 86 -8.75 -29.53 -21.72
CA LEU A 86 -10.13 -29.36 -22.16
C LEU A 86 -10.28 -28.26 -23.23
N LYS A 87 -9.25 -27.43 -23.43
CA LYS A 87 -9.20 -26.33 -24.40
C LYS A 87 -10.35 -25.32 -24.21
N PHE A 88 -10.48 -24.80 -22.98
CA PHE A 88 -11.48 -23.78 -22.65
C PHE A 88 -11.13 -22.38 -23.18
#